data_AF-A0A439VN57-F1
#
_entry.id   AF-A0A439VN57-F1
#
_cell.length_a   1.000
_cell.length_b   1.000
_cell.length_c   1.000
_cell.angle_alpha   90.00
_cell.angle_beta   90.00
_cell.angle_gamma   90.00
#
_symmetry.space_group_name_H-M   'P 1'
#
loop_
_entity.id
_entity.type
_entity.pdbx_description
1 polymer ?
#
loop_
_entity_poly.entity_id
_entity_poly.type
_entity_poly.pdbx_seq_one_letter_code
_entity_poly.pdbx_strand_id
1 'polypeptide(L)'
;MTRGLSRTLVRAAAREAGLAPPRPGLKAVTTGQGGSYRTVFSFAGMQVPVADAQAYAAQKIFDFADGKVRIKGGTARLQFAVLGTRAATVNDNAALTWSLGSAAASSVTLASTMVNVLASTGRTLDGAGAALSTASTADIAAAATLDGTVTPVDLYLNLAFATGTDIDADGTIAVTGTITLLWENWGDSA
;
A
#
# COMPACT_ATOMS: atom_id res chain seq x y z
N MET A 1 11.00 13.76 31.80
CA MET A 1 9.76 14.04 31.01
C MET A 1 10.18 14.56 29.65
N THR A 2 10.28 13.68 28.66
CA THR A 2 10.72 14.04 27.30
C THR A 2 9.58 14.77 26.60
N ARG A 3 9.67 16.10 26.50
CA ARG A 3 8.71 16.89 25.72
C ARG A 3 8.76 16.39 24.27
N GLY A 4 7.62 15.91 23.77
CA GLY A 4 7.49 15.50 22.37
C GLY A 4 7.91 16.62 21.43
N LEU A 5 8.57 16.25 20.34
CA LEU A 5 9.05 17.17 19.30
C LEU A 5 7.92 18.13 18.86
N SER A 6 8.25 19.42 18.72
CA SER A 6 7.30 20.44 18.27
C SER A 6 6.67 20.06 16.93
N ARG A 7 5.37 20.32 16.75
CA ARG A 7 4.60 19.99 15.52
C ARG A 7 5.26 20.50 14.24
N THR A 8 6.02 21.59 14.30
CA THR A 8 6.77 22.14 13.16
C THR A 8 7.94 21.25 12.74
N LEU A 9 8.66 20.66 13.70
CA LEU A 9 9.76 19.73 13.44
C LEU A 9 9.25 18.39 12.90
N VAL A 10 8.09 17.93 13.38
CA VAL A 10 7.43 16.73 12.85
C VAL A 10 7.04 16.92 11.37
N ARG A 11 6.62 18.13 10.98
CA ARG A 11 6.33 18.46 9.58
C ARG A 11 7.58 18.58 8.72
N ALA A 12 8.69 19.08 9.27
CA ALA A 12 9.97 19.13 8.56
C ALA A 12 10.52 17.72 8.31
N ALA A 13 10.53 16.85 9.32
CA ALA A 13 10.94 15.45 9.18
C ALA A 13 10.09 14.67 8.17
N ALA A 14 8.79 14.96 8.07
CA ALA A 14 7.93 14.36 7.05
C ALA A 14 8.30 14.81 5.62
N ARG A 15 8.71 16.07 5.42
CA ARG A 15 9.14 16.56 4.09
C ARG A 15 10.49 15.99 3.65
N GLU A 16 11.39 15.72 4.60
CA GLU A 16 12.70 15.10 4.31
C GLU A 16 12.60 13.61 3.99
N ALA A 17 11.54 12.94 4.46
CA ALA A 17 11.38 11.50 4.31
C ALA A 17 10.61 11.11 3.04
N GLY A 18 9.63 11.92 2.64
CA GLY A 18 8.72 11.59 1.54
C GLY A 18 7.26 11.88 1.88
N LEU A 19 6.39 11.84 0.89
CA LEU A 19 5.00 12.27 1.01
C LEU A 19 4.04 11.24 0.41
N ALA A 20 2.88 11.07 1.05
CA ALA A 20 1.78 10.35 0.43
C ALA A 20 1.06 11.25 -0.59
N PRO A 21 0.62 10.70 -1.74
CA PRO A 21 -0.18 11.45 -2.69
C PRO A 21 -1.51 11.87 -2.06
N PRO A 22 -2.08 13.02 -2.43
CA PRO A 22 -3.38 13.45 -1.92
C PRO A 22 -4.47 12.53 -2.47
N ARG A 23 -4.94 11.60 -1.63
CA ARG A 23 -5.99 10.63 -1.99
C ARG A 23 -7.04 10.53 -0.88
N PRO A 24 -8.34 10.63 -1.19
CA PRO A 24 -9.39 10.40 -0.21
C PRO A 24 -9.26 9.03 0.44
N GLY A 25 -9.42 8.98 1.76
CA GLY A 25 -9.30 7.75 2.53
C GLY A 25 -7.87 7.29 2.79
N LEU A 26 -6.82 7.96 2.27
CA LEU A 26 -5.43 7.69 2.60
C LEU A 26 -4.85 8.77 3.51
N LYS A 27 -4.20 8.35 4.59
CA LYS A 27 -3.38 9.22 5.43
C LYS A 27 -2.06 8.53 5.74
N ALA A 28 -0.94 9.23 5.55
CA ALA A 28 0.36 8.80 6.02
C ALA A 28 0.88 9.75 7.11
N VAL A 29 1.44 9.19 8.18
CA VAL A 29 2.14 9.93 9.22
C VAL A 29 3.54 9.34 9.35
N THR A 30 4.54 10.12 8.99
CA THR A 30 5.95 9.76 9.15
C THR A 30 6.52 10.43 10.39
N THR A 31 7.16 9.63 11.23
CA THR A 31 7.87 10.07 12.45
C THR A 31 9.26 9.46 12.45
N GLY A 32 10.26 10.19 12.95
CA GLY A 32 11.65 9.73 12.95
C GLY A 32 12.60 10.89 12.70
N GLN A 33 13.90 10.62 12.77
CA GLN A 33 14.96 11.58 12.52
C GLN A 33 16.24 10.83 12.12
N GLY A 34 17.19 11.53 11.47
CA GLY A 34 18.52 11.01 11.19
C GLY A 34 18.50 9.85 10.21
N GLY A 35 17.63 9.92 9.20
CA GLY A 35 17.49 8.87 8.20
C GLY A 35 16.76 7.62 8.70
N SER A 36 16.25 7.57 9.93
CA SER A 36 15.46 6.42 10.43
C SER A 36 14.01 6.83 10.68
N TYR A 37 13.06 6.13 10.05
CA TYR A 37 11.67 6.53 10.02
C TYR A 37 10.70 5.38 10.30
N ARG A 38 9.58 5.76 10.90
CA ARG A 38 8.36 4.98 10.98
C ARG A 38 7.27 5.74 10.24
N THR A 39 6.67 5.10 9.24
CA THR A 39 5.51 5.63 8.52
C THR A 39 4.29 4.77 8.83
N VAL A 40 3.23 5.40 9.34
CA VAL A 40 1.95 4.77 9.58
C VAL A 40 0.95 5.26 8.54
N PHE A 41 0.49 4.33 7.71
CA PHE A 41 -0.61 4.53 6.79
C PHE A 41 -1.92 4.15 7.46
N SER A 42 -2.94 4.99 7.31
CA SER A 42 -4.31 4.72 7.72
C SER A 42 -5.20 4.84 6.49
N PHE A 43 -5.99 3.80 6.26
CA PHE A 43 -6.94 3.69 5.18
C PHE A 43 -8.36 3.71 5.74
N ALA A 44 -9.18 4.62 5.24
CA ALA A 44 -10.58 4.78 5.62
C ALA A 44 -11.44 4.76 4.36
N GLY A 45 -11.66 3.56 3.81
CA GLY A 45 -12.37 3.36 2.55
C GLY A 45 -11.68 4.00 1.35
N MET A 46 -10.35 3.93 1.28
CA MET A 46 -9.60 4.41 0.11
C MET A 46 -10.04 3.64 -1.13
N GLN A 47 -10.56 4.35 -2.13
CA GLN A 47 -11.11 3.73 -3.33
C GLN A 47 -10.02 3.44 -4.36
N VAL A 48 -9.98 2.18 -4.79
CA VAL A 48 -9.10 1.67 -5.84
C VAL A 48 -9.99 1.10 -6.95
N PRO A 49 -10.11 1.79 -8.10
CA PRO A 49 -10.84 1.25 -9.24
C PRO A 49 -10.07 0.05 -9.81
N VAL A 50 -10.80 -0.97 -10.23
CA VAL A 50 -10.27 -2.17 -10.89
C VAL A 50 -11.07 -2.37 -12.16
N ALA A 51 -10.36 -2.44 -13.28
CA ALA A 51 -10.99 -2.64 -14.57
C ALA A 51 -10.99 -4.13 -14.94
N ASP A 52 -12.09 -4.56 -15.54
CA ASP A 52 -12.36 -5.97 -15.88
C ASP A 52 -11.25 -6.56 -16.76
N ALA A 53 -10.91 -5.84 -17.83
CA ALA A 53 -9.92 -6.28 -18.81
C ALA A 53 -8.52 -6.53 -18.23
N GLN A 54 -8.19 -5.97 -17.06
CA GLN A 54 -6.91 -6.15 -16.41
C GLN A 54 -6.98 -7.13 -15.24
N ALA A 55 -8.07 -7.12 -14.48
CA ALA A 55 -8.21 -7.88 -13.23
C ALA A 55 -7.10 -7.59 -12.18
N TYR A 56 -6.37 -6.48 -12.32
CA TYR A 56 -5.41 -5.97 -11.35
C TYR A 56 -5.48 -4.44 -11.27
N ALA A 57 -5.02 -3.89 -10.16
CA ALA A 57 -4.92 -2.45 -9.95
C ALA A 57 -3.74 -2.11 -9.06
N ALA A 58 -3.28 -0.86 -9.17
CA ALA A 58 -2.22 -0.34 -8.34
C ALA A 58 -2.59 1.06 -7.84
N GLN A 59 -2.33 1.30 -6.57
CA GLN A 59 -2.48 2.63 -5.97
C GLN A 59 -1.17 3.03 -5.31
N LYS A 60 -0.55 4.09 -5.81
CA LYS A 60 0.57 4.74 -5.13
C LYS A 60 0.11 5.26 -3.77
N ILE A 61 0.85 4.94 -2.71
CA ILE A 61 0.52 5.31 -1.33
C ILE A 61 1.61 6.16 -0.66
N PHE A 62 2.83 6.15 -1.19
CA PHE A 62 3.94 6.95 -0.67
C PHE A 62 5.00 7.16 -1.74
N ASP A 63 5.59 8.35 -1.77
CA ASP A 63 6.79 8.65 -2.54
C ASP A 63 7.90 8.91 -1.51
N PHE A 64 8.94 8.09 -1.51
CA PHE A 64 10.13 8.33 -0.69
C PHE A 64 10.89 9.52 -1.27
N ALA A 65 11.55 10.29 -0.41
CA ALA A 65 12.54 11.26 -0.88
C ALA A 65 13.71 10.54 -1.57
N ASP A 66 14.43 11.26 -2.43
CA ASP A 66 15.58 10.76 -3.17
C ASP A 66 16.61 10.07 -2.25
N GLY A 67 17.30 9.07 -2.79
CA GLY A 67 18.32 8.30 -2.10
C GLY A 67 17.98 6.82 -1.95
N LYS A 68 18.91 6.07 -1.33
CA LYS A 68 18.72 4.63 -1.09
C LYS A 68 17.83 4.41 0.12
N VAL A 69 16.75 3.65 -0.07
CA VAL A 69 15.79 3.34 0.98
C VAL A 69 15.98 1.90 1.44
N ARG A 70 16.13 1.68 2.74
CA ARG A 70 16.17 0.33 3.33
C ARG A 70 14.94 0.06 4.18
N ILE A 71 14.17 -0.95 3.79
CA ILE A 71 13.04 -1.44 4.58
C ILE A 71 13.56 -2.31 5.73
N LYS A 72 13.13 -2.00 6.94
CA LYS A 72 13.50 -2.72 8.18
C LYS A 72 12.41 -3.68 8.65
N GLY A 73 11.22 -3.59 8.06
CA GLY A 73 10.08 -4.43 8.33
C GLY A 73 8.86 -3.60 8.70
N GLY A 74 7.90 -4.21 9.37
CA GLY A 74 6.63 -3.59 9.70
C GLY A 74 5.49 -4.59 9.62
N THR A 75 4.26 -4.09 9.74
CA THR A 75 3.05 -4.92 9.79
C THR A 75 1.94 -4.24 9.02
N ALA A 76 1.10 -5.03 8.35
CA ALA A 76 -0.07 -4.57 7.63
C ALA A 76 -1.31 -5.33 8.12
N ARG A 77 -2.43 -4.61 8.23
CA ARG A 77 -3.76 -5.15 8.55
C ARG A 77 -4.80 -4.42 7.72
N LEU A 78 -5.28 -5.06 6.66
CA LEU A 78 -6.22 -4.46 5.70
C LEU A 78 -7.51 -5.26 5.56
N GLN A 79 -8.60 -4.54 5.35
CA GLN A 79 -9.92 -5.04 4.99
C GLN A 79 -10.32 -4.42 3.67
N PHE A 80 -11.07 -5.18 2.88
CA PHE A 80 -11.49 -4.79 1.54
C PHE A 80 -12.99 -5.00 1.39
N ALA A 81 -13.67 -4.03 0.79
CA ALA A 81 -15.06 -4.14 0.37
C ALA A 81 -15.20 -3.78 -1.10
N VAL A 82 -16.13 -4.42 -1.80
CA VAL A 82 -16.55 -4.00 -3.14
C VAL A 82 -17.59 -2.90 -2.97
N LEU A 83 -17.40 -1.78 -3.67
CA LEU A 83 -18.39 -0.71 -3.75
C LEU A 83 -19.28 -0.91 -4.97
N GLY A 84 -20.60 -0.73 -4.79
CA GLY A 84 -21.59 -0.86 -5.86
C GLY A 84 -22.31 -2.20 -5.88
N THR A 85 -22.99 -2.48 -7.00
CA THR A 85 -23.77 -3.70 -7.20
C THR A 85 -22.84 -4.89 -7.46
N ARG A 86 -22.80 -5.84 -6.51
CA ARG A 86 -22.06 -7.10 -6.62
C ARG A 86 -22.67 -8.06 -7.64
N ALA A 87 -21.88 -9.05 -8.06
CA ALA A 87 -22.21 -10.05 -9.10
C ALA A 87 -22.45 -9.48 -10.52
N ALA A 88 -22.48 -8.15 -10.68
CA ALA A 88 -22.44 -7.47 -11.98
C ALA A 88 -21.12 -6.71 -12.20
N THR A 89 -20.21 -6.70 -11.22
CA THR A 89 -18.90 -6.03 -11.28
C THR A 89 -17.82 -6.97 -10.74
N VAL A 90 -17.65 -7.03 -9.42
CA VAL A 90 -16.79 -8.02 -8.75
C VAL A 90 -17.68 -9.10 -8.16
N ASN A 91 -17.29 -10.36 -8.38
CA ASN A 91 -18.06 -11.51 -7.94
C ASN A 91 -18.03 -11.73 -6.44
N ASP A 92 -19.09 -12.35 -5.94
CA ASP A 92 -19.20 -12.71 -4.54
C ASP A 92 -18.15 -13.76 -4.21
N ASN A 93 -17.47 -13.56 -3.07
CA ASN A 93 -16.37 -14.43 -2.65
C ASN A 93 -15.19 -14.46 -3.64
N ALA A 94 -15.04 -13.41 -4.46
CA ALA A 94 -13.90 -13.25 -5.34
C ALA A 94 -12.56 -13.35 -4.57
N ALA A 95 -11.59 -14.01 -5.19
CA ALA A 95 -10.25 -14.13 -4.65
C ALA A 95 -9.42 -12.89 -4.97
N LEU A 96 -9.09 -12.11 -3.94
CA LEU A 96 -8.24 -10.94 -4.03
C LEU A 96 -6.86 -11.24 -3.45
N THR A 97 -5.82 -10.92 -4.19
CA THR A 97 -4.45 -10.85 -3.69
C THR A 97 -4.02 -9.40 -3.56
N TRP A 98 -3.22 -9.11 -2.55
CA TRP A 98 -2.64 -7.78 -2.36
C TRP A 98 -1.18 -7.85 -1.93
N SER A 99 -0.41 -6.83 -2.27
CA SER A 99 1.01 -6.73 -1.90
C SER A 99 1.43 -5.28 -1.75
N LEU A 100 2.65 -5.08 -1.25
CA LEU A 100 3.35 -3.80 -1.32
C LEU A 100 4.61 -3.95 -2.17
N GLY A 101 4.81 -3.01 -3.09
CA GLY A 101 5.95 -3.02 -3.98
C GLY A 101 6.41 -1.63 -4.38
N SER A 102 7.63 -1.57 -4.92
CA SER A 102 8.19 -0.35 -5.48
C SER A 102 7.73 -0.05 -6.90
N ALA A 103 6.96 -0.96 -7.51
CA ALA A 103 6.34 -0.78 -8.81
C ALA A 103 4.84 -1.05 -8.76
N ALA A 104 4.10 -0.38 -9.63
CA ALA A 104 2.69 -0.64 -9.86
C ALA A 104 2.46 -2.05 -10.44
N ALA A 105 1.36 -2.68 -10.05
CA ALA A 105 0.88 -3.92 -10.64
C ALA A 105 0.74 -3.79 -12.16
N SER A 106 1.30 -4.75 -12.89
CA SER A 106 1.18 -4.87 -14.35
C SER A 106 0.78 -6.28 -14.80
N SER A 107 0.34 -7.12 -13.87
CA SER A 107 -0.13 -8.49 -14.11
C SER A 107 -1.04 -8.95 -12.98
N VAL A 108 -1.91 -9.93 -13.27
CA VAL A 108 -2.71 -10.65 -12.28
C VAL A 108 -1.85 -11.52 -11.34
N THR A 109 -0.64 -11.88 -11.77
CA THR A 109 0.35 -12.54 -10.90
C THR A 109 1.34 -11.50 -10.40
N LEU A 110 1.13 -11.03 -9.17
CA LEU A 110 2.01 -10.04 -8.54
C LEU A 110 3.38 -10.67 -8.25
N ALA A 111 4.44 -10.12 -8.84
CA ALA A 111 5.81 -10.63 -8.72
C ALA A 111 6.87 -9.52 -8.81
N SER A 112 8.13 -9.88 -8.56
CA SER A 112 9.29 -8.97 -8.67
C SER A 112 9.09 -7.69 -7.84
N THR A 113 9.26 -6.51 -8.44
CA THR A 113 9.12 -5.20 -7.81
C THR A 113 7.69 -4.86 -7.38
N MET A 114 6.68 -5.65 -7.75
CA MET A 114 5.30 -5.48 -7.27
C MET A 114 5.10 -6.03 -5.85
N VAL A 115 6.03 -6.88 -5.37
CA VAL A 115 5.94 -7.60 -4.09
C VAL A 115 7.22 -7.47 -3.23
N ASN A 116 8.15 -6.61 -3.63
CA ASN A 116 9.48 -6.51 -3.01
C ASN A 116 9.51 -5.81 -1.65
N VAL A 117 8.37 -5.31 -1.15
CA VAL A 117 8.24 -4.76 0.22
C VAL A 117 7.40 -5.68 1.10
N LEU A 118 6.27 -6.17 0.59
CA LEU A 118 5.41 -7.15 1.24
C LEU A 118 4.98 -8.18 0.20
N ALA A 119 5.22 -9.46 0.49
CA ALA A 119 4.88 -10.57 -0.39
C ALA A 119 3.36 -10.64 -0.63
N SER A 120 2.95 -11.20 -1.77
CA SER A 120 1.54 -11.32 -2.10
C SER A 120 0.78 -12.09 -1.02
N THR A 121 -0.30 -11.48 -0.53
CA THR A 121 -1.17 -12.03 0.51
C THR A 121 -2.55 -12.21 -0.09
N GLY A 122 -3.01 -13.46 -0.10
CA GLY A 122 -4.34 -13.81 -0.60
C GLY A 122 -5.43 -13.59 0.44
N ARG A 123 -6.64 -13.31 -0.05
CA ARG A 123 -7.85 -13.28 0.75
C ARG A 123 -9.09 -13.49 -0.11
N THR A 124 -10.18 -13.86 0.55
CA THR A 124 -11.52 -13.85 -0.04
C THR A 124 -12.23 -12.56 0.34
N LEU A 125 -12.97 -11.97 -0.60
CA LEU A 125 -13.88 -10.85 -0.35
C LEU A 125 -15.21 -11.36 0.20
N ASP A 126 -15.87 -10.66 1.12
CA ASP A 126 -17.17 -11.12 1.63
C ASP A 126 -18.25 -10.97 0.56
N GLY A 127 -19.09 -11.97 0.32
CA GLY A 127 -20.15 -11.91 -0.70
C GLY A 127 -21.39 -11.04 -0.38
N ALA A 128 -21.47 -10.36 0.76
CA ALA A 128 -22.70 -9.65 1.18
C ALA A 128 -22.56 -8.12 1.05
N GLY A 129 -23.08 -7.53 -0.04
CA GLY A 129 -23.14 -6.07 -0.21
C GLY A 129 -21.80 -5.35 -0.02
N ALA A 130 -21.79 -4.10 0.46
CA ALA A 130 -20.55 -3.37 0.74
C ALA A 130 -19.82 -3.83 2.03
N ALA A 131 -19.96 -5.09 2.43
CA ALA A 131 -19.33 -5.62 3.64
C ALA A 131 -17.80 -5.62 3.52
N LEU A 132 -17.15 -5.24 4.62
CA LEU A 132 -15.72 -5.36 4.78
C LEU A 132 -15.38 -6.80 5.06
N SER A 133 -14.55 -7.38 4.19
CA SER A 133 -13.90 -8.65 4.44
C SER A 133 -13.18 -8.69 5.78
N THR A 134 -12.99 -9.90 6.32
CA THR A 134 -12.19 -10.12 7.55
C THR A 134 -10.81 -9.44 7.48
N ALA A 135 -10.17 -9.05 8.58
CA ALA A 135 -8.86 -8.42 8.45
C ALA A 135 -7.80 -9.39 7.87
N SER A 136 -7.18 -9.02 6.75
CA SER A 136 -6.02 -9.70 6.18
C SER A 136 -4.76 -9.06 6.77
N THR A 137 -3.91 -9.87 7.40
CA THR A 137 -2.70 -9.43 8.09
C THR A 137 -1.46 -10.02 7.43
N ALA A 138 -0.41 -9.22 7.33
CA ALA A 138 0.87 -9.68 6.80
C ALA A 138 2.02 -8.87 7.40
N ASP A 139 3.17 -9.53 7.53
CA ASP A 139 4.41 -8.90 7.95
C ASP A 139 5.15 -8.35 6.73
N ILE A 140 5.74 -7.16 6.89
CA ILE A 140 6.56 -6.54 5.86
C ILE A 140 7.95 -7.16 5.92
N ALA A 141 8.46 -7.60 4.77
CA ALA A 141 9.76 -8.24 4.68
C ALA A 141 10.86 -7.28 5.14
N ALA A 142 11.71 -7.73 6.06
CA ALA A 142 12.88 -6.99 6.47
C ALA A 142 14.00 -7.12 5.43
N ALA A 143 14.80 -6.06 5.26
CA ALA A 143 16.00 -5.97 4.42
C ALA A 143 15.79 -5.84 2.90
N ALA A 144 14.67 -5.30 2.42
CA ALA A 144 14.61 -4.79 1.05
C ALA A 144 15.41 -3.48 0.93
N THR A 145 16.33 -3.39 -0.01
CA THR A 145 17.01 -2.14 -0.38
C THR A 145 16.49 -1.69 -1.73
N LEU A 146 15.97 -0.47 -1.78
CA LEU A 146 15.38 0.16 -2.94
C LEU A 146 16.28 1.32 -3.35
N ASP A 147 16.71 1.32 -4.61
CA ASP A 147 17.59 2.36 -5.13
C ASP A 147 16.75 3.52 -5.69
N GLY A 148 16.74 4.64 -4.95
CA GLY A 148 16.08 5.87 -5.33
C GLY A 148 17.03 7.00 -5.69
N THR A 149 18.29 6.69 -6.06
CA THR A 149 19.32 7.70 -6.34
C THR A 149 19.10 8.43 -7.66
N VAL A 150 18.51 7.77 -8.66
CA VAL A 150 18.22 8.36 -9.98
C VAL A 150 16.76 8.79 -10.11
N THR A 151 15.85 8.02 -9.52
CA THR A 151 14.42 8.32 -9.50
C THR A 151 13.90 7.96 -8.12
N PRO A 152 13.21 8.87 -7.41
CA PRO A 152 12.67 8.56 -6.11
C PRO A 152 11.83 7.29 -6.13
N VAL A 153 11.96 6.50 -5.07
CA VAL A 153 11.24 5.24 -4.95
C VAL A 153 9.78 5.54 -4.63
N ASP A 154 8.89 4.92 -5.38
CA ASP A 154 7.47 4.92 -5.09
C ASP A 154 7.09 3.69 -4.28
N LEU A 155 6.04 3.78 -3.46
CA LEU A 155 5.42 2.65 -2.79
C LEU A 155 3.98 2.49 -3.27
N TYR A 156 3.66 1.31 -3.76
CA TYR A 156 2.33 0.96 -4.26
C TYR A 156 1.66 -0.09 -3.37
N LEU A 157 0.36 0.10 -3.14
CA LEU A 157 -0.56 -0.98 -2.80
C LEU A 157 -1.03 -1.61 -4.11
N ASN A 158 -0.64 -2.85 -4.33
CA ASN A 158 -0.97 -3.61 -5.53
C ASN A 158 -2.07 -4.62 -5.20
N LEU A 159 -3.06 -4.73 -6.09
CA LEU A 159 -4.22 -5.60 -5.99
C LEU A 159 -4.31 -6.45 -7.26
N ALA A 160 -4.65 -7.72 -7.13
CA ALA A 160 -4.93 -8.58 -8.28
C ALA A 160 -5.96 -9.65 -7.96
N PHE A 161 -6.82 -9.94 -8.91
CA PHE A 161 -7.78 -11.05 -8.84
C PHE A 161 -7.17 -12.28 -9.49
N ALA A 162 -7.34 -13.44 -8.85
CA ALA A 162 -6.66 -14.66 -9.25
C ALA A 162 -7.15 -15.20 -10.60
N THR A 163 -8.41 -14.94 -10.94
CA THR A 163 -9.02 -15.40 -12.18
C THR A 163 -9.75 -14.25 -12.89
N GLY A 164 -9.79 -14.29 -14.22
CA GLY A 164 -10.61 -13.38 -15.02
C GLY A 164 -12.12 -13.60 -14.87
N THR A 165 -12.55 -14.55 -14.04
CA THR A 165 -13.96 -14.78 -13.69
C THR A 165 -14.35 -14.19 -12.35
N ASP A 166 -13.40 -13.62 -11.60
CA ASP A 166 -13.68 -12.92 -10.34
C ASP A 166 -14.24 -11.51 -10.58
N ILE A 167 -14.10 -10.98 -11.79
CA ILE A 167 -14.63 -9.71 -12.26
C ILE A 167 -15.42 -9.96 -13.55
N ASP A 168 -16.62 -9.37 -13.63
CA ASP A 168 -17.51 -9.40 -14.79
C ASP A 168 -17.77 -7.99 -15.38
N ALA A 169 -17.39 -6.94 -14.65
CA ALA A 169 -17.33 -5.56 -15.12
C ALA A 169 -16.48 -4.69 -14.19
N ASP A 170 -16.09 -3.50 -14.67
CA ASP A 170 -15.33 -2.52 -13.88
C ASP A 170 -15.95 -2.29 -12.49
N GLY A 171 -15.09 -2.37 -11.47
CA GLY A 171 -15.47 -2.30 -10.08
C GLY A 171 -14.62 -1.31 -9.29
N THR A 172 -14.98 -1.11 -8.03
CA THR A 172 -14.18 -0.31 -7.09
C THR A 172 -14.03 -1.03 -5.77
N ILE A 173 -12.78 -1.15 -5.32
CA ILE A 173 -12.43 -1.73 -4.03
C ILE A 173 -12.20 -0.60 -3.03
N ALA A 174 -12.90 -0.64 -1.90
CA ALA A 174 -12.64 0.19 -0.75
C ALA A 174 -11.66 -0.51 0.19
N VAL A 175 -10.51 0.12 0.44
CA VAL A 175 -9.46 -0.35 1.33
C VAL A 175 -9.59 0.35 2.69
N THR A 176 -9.63 -0.42 3.77
CA THR A 176 -9.70 0.08 5.15
C THR A 176 -8.70 -0.64 6.02
N GLY A 177 -8.05 0.06 6.95
CA GLY A 177 -7.08 -0.55 7.87
C GLY A 177 -5.80 0.25 8.02
N THR A 178 -4.71 -0.42 8.38
CA THR A 178 -3.43 0.23 8.67
C THR A 178 -2.24 -0.54 8.13
N ILE A 179 -1.19 0.20 7.79
CA ILE A 179 0.15 -0.34 7.51
C ILE A 179 1.13 0.46 8.34
N THR A 180 2.01 -0.22 9.07
CA THR A 180 3.17 0.40 9.72
C THR A 180 4.42 -0.07 9.00
N LEU A 181 5.19 0.87 8.46
CA LEU A 181 6.46 0.63 7.78
C LEU A 181 7.61 1.20 8.63
N LEU A 182 8.63 0.39 8.87
CA LEU A 182 9.90 0.80 9.45
C LEU A 182 10.95 0.81 8.34
N TRP A 183 11.64 1.93 8.17
CA TRP A 183 12.57 2.10 7.07
C TRP A 183 13.65 3.15 7.38
N GLU A 184 14.73 3.12 6.59
CA GLU A 184 15.83 4.06 6.68
C GLU A 184 16.07 4.73 5.31
N ASN A 185 16.29 6.04 5.29
CA ASN A 185 16.90 6.74 4.16
C ASN A 185 18.41 6.79 4.39
N TRP A 186 19.18 6.15 3.51
CA TRP A 186 20.63 6.13 3.54
C TRP A 186 21.26 7.27 2.73
N GLY A 187 20.44 8.11 2.12
CA GLY A 187 20.86 9.25 1.30
C GLY A 187 21.35 8.82 -0.08
N ASP A 188 21.84 9.80 -0.82
CA ASP A 188 22.54 9.59 -2.09
C ASP A 188 24.04 9.47 -1.85
N SER A 189 24.68 8.59 -2.62
CA SER A 189 26.13 8.44 -2.65
C SER A 189 26.71 9.34 -3.75
N ALA A 190 26.48 10.64 -3.67
CA ALA A 190 27.08 11.60 -4.60
C ALA A 190 28.56 11.87 -4.25
#